data_AF-A0AAJ6CJ47-F1
#
_entry.id   AF-A0AAJ6CJ47-F1
#
_cell.length_a   1.000
_cell.length_b   1.000
_cell.length_c   1.000
_cell.angle_alpha   90.00
_cell.angle_beta   90.00
_cell.angle_gamma   90.00
#
_symmetry.space_group_name_H-M   'P 1'
#
loop_
_entity.id
_entity.type
_entity.pdbx_description
1 polymer ?
#
loop_
_entity_poly.entity_id
_entity_poly.type
_entity_poly.pdbx_seq_one_letter_code
_entity_poly.pdbx_strand_id
1 'polypeptide(L)'
;MEQYGLKCIICAHQDVWSRLCGGSGAPGWTLLAAGFDLTHLNATGSALIPDFQDNPLNTIAPPGKKEPTGAFNWPSGYQKLAPATMATLFWAGRTYAPNFCLHKDNAGNAKLQNIQDFLQESYMAAYTLLIQAVSSCEAYLGFDVINEPHRGLINLTSFHQWCYETDLHIGHFPPALQSMALGDGHPQSIPFYAKSWPFPSRISHTSHITPAQSVWLDPSQNPFSSTRTATGCLWREHGVWAWDESKQKPVVLQADYFSVDPRAGHHRRPVEFYSDFYAPFVNRLADRMHRICPEAMLLVEPIPNEFMPRWNPHAKSTSHTVDTTISAPLPRNFVYAPHFYDLNVLFFKAYSGFSVNVQGLSRGMFILRAIYFGTQGLAKNYYYQLKQLTTAGYDSLGRVPIVVGEVGIPFDVNNTLQEIPGNYRVQNQLLGALVSALERNLISFTLWNYNPRNTVEQGDAWNQEDFSLINLEAVAADQGNLRRDEILYRGGRAIDAVLRPYVCKIDGVPLSTYWDAGRSTLEFHWRNLSQSSGQPTEVYVPDYHARGLQLNIRLSDGTYRYDEHLQTLYISHSNLQPNARHSLFLSILKDRPSDNQGIVTLVLCGLLAVVVAYLALDLRS
;
A
#
# COMPACT_ATOMS: atom_id res chain seq x y z
N MET A 1 -20.27 -11.32 7.09
CA MET A 1 -19.39 -10.55 8.00
C MET A 1 -20.04 -10.41 9.37
N GLU A 2 -21.25 -9.84 9.47
CA GLU A 2 -21.98 -9.68 10.75
C GLU A 2 -22.11 -10.95 11.59
N GLN A 3 -22.54 -12.06 10.97
CA GLN A 3 -22.66 -13.37 11.64
C GLN A 3 -21.36 -13.86 12.31
N TYR A 4 -20.21 -13.33 11.88
CA TYR A 4 -18.88 -13.68 12.40
C TYR A 4 -18.24 -12.52 13.20
N GLY A 5 -19.00 -11.46 13.51
CA GLY A 5 -18.49 -10.28 14.22
C GLY A 5 -17.51 -9.42 13.41
N LEU A 6 -17.36 -9.67 12.11
CA LEU A 6 -16.46 -8.92 11.25
C LEU A 6 -17.07 -7.57 10.87
N LYS A 7 -16.21 -6.54 10.86
CA LYS A 7 -16.54 -5.20 10.40
C LYS A 7 -15.91 -4.94 9.02
N CYS A 8 -16.51 -4.03 8.26
CA CYS A 8 -16.21 -3.81 6.85
C CYS A 8 -16.05 -2.32 6.58
N ILE A 9 -14.95 -1.99 5.90
CA ILE A 9 -14.77 -0.72 5.22
C ILE A 9 -14.76 -1.06 3.74
N ILE A 10 -15.52 -0.32 2.93
CA ILE A 10 -15.45 -0.45 1.48
C ILE A 10 -14.23 0.32 1.00
N CYS A 11 -13.23 -0.38 0.45
CA CYS A 11 -12.12 0.27 -0.23
C CYS A 11 -12.44 0.45 -1.72
N ALA A 12 -12.30 1.68 -2.22
CA ALA A 12 -12.30 1.92 -3.66
C ALA A 12 -10.95 1.57 -4.28
N HIS A 13 -10.71 0.26 -4.39
CA HIS A 13 -9.43 -0.30 -4.80
C HIS A 13 -9.09 0.02 -6.25
N GLN A 14 -7.84 0.40 -6.48
CA GLN A 14 -7.22 0.51 -7.80
C GLN A 14 -5.72 0.30 -7.68
N ASP A 15 -5.12 -0.22 -8.75
CA ASP A 15 -3.69 -0.18 -8.97
C ASP A 15 -3.46 0.21 -10.42
N VAL A 16 -2.62 1.20 -10.68
CA VAL A 16 -2.28 1.62 -12.05
C VAL A 16 -3.55 1.86 -12.91
N TRP A 17 -4.58 2.49 -12.34
CA TRP A 17 -5.86 2.83 -12.98
C TRP A 17 -6.78 1.66 -13.38
N SER A 18 -6.31 0.68 -14.15
CA SER A 18 -7.16 -0.36 -14.77
C SER A 18 -6.39 -1.63 -15.10
N ARG A 19 -7.10 -2.76 -15.27
CA ARG A 19 -6.52 -4.01 -15.80
C ARG A 19 -5.91 -3.87 -17.18
N LEU A 20 -6.42 -2.95 -17.99
CA LEU A 20 -5.86 -2.62 -19.30
C LEU A 20 -4.59 -1.74 -19.21
N CYS A 21 -4.29 -1.21 -18.03
CA CYS A 21 -3.06 -0.46 -17.78
C CYS A 21 -1.98 -1.29 -17.08
N GLY A 22 -2.26 -2.55 -16.76
CA GLY A 22 -1.39 -3.42 -16.00
C GLY A 22 -1.79 -3.65 -14.54
N GLY A 23 -2.89 -3.03 -14.09
CA GLY A 23 -3.34 -3.11 -12.70
C GLY A 23 -4.84 -3.41 -12.55
N SER A 24 -5.58 -2.63 -11.75
CA SER A 24 -7.01 -2.84 -11.43
C SER A 24 -7.71 -1.52 -11.11
N GLY A 25 -9.03 -1.59 -10.90
CA GLY A 25 -9.85 -0.44 -10.50
C GLY A 25 -10.82 -0.05 -11.60
N ALA A 26 -10.51 1.03 -12.32
CA ALA A 26 -11.42 1.61 -13.29
C ALA A 26 -11.74 0.66 -14.46
N PRO A 27 -13.01 0.61 -14.91
CA PRO A 27 -13.42 -0.19 -16.05
C PRO A 27 -12.81 0.33 -17.36
N GLY A 28 -12.59 -0.57 -18.31
CA GLY A 28 -11.91 -0.25 -19.59
C GLY A 28 -12.61 0.82 -20.44
N TRP A 29 -13.92 1.05 -20.25
CA TRP A 29 -14.62 2.12 -20.96
C TRP A 29 -14.06 3.51 -20.62
N THR A 30 -13.43 3.69 -19.45
CA THR A 30 -12.83 4.99 -19.07
C THR A 30 -11.68 5.38 -20.02
N LEU A 31 -10.89 4.41 -20.48
CA LEU A 31 -9.82 4.60 -21.47
C LEU A 31 -10.40 4.91 -22.85
N LEU A 32 -11.45 4.19 -23.28
CA LEU A 32 -12.18 4.49 -24.52
C LEU A 32 -12.75 5.92 -24.50
N ALA A 33 -13.37 6.31 -23.38
CA ALA A 33 -13.90 7.65 -23.19
C ALA A 33 -12.82 8.73 -23.27
N ALA A 34 -11.59 8.42 -22.86
CA ALA A 34 -10.44 9.31 -23.04
C ALA A 34 -9.85 9.30 -24.47
N GLY A 35 -10.28 8.37 -25.33
CA GLY A 35 -9.85 8.24 -26.72
C GLY A 35 -8.72 7.24 -26.96
N PHE A 36 -8.42 6.37 -26.02
CA PHE A 36 -7.45 5.30 -26.22
C PHE A 36 -8.02 4.14 -27.04
N ASP A 37 -7.22 3.60 -27.95
CA ASP A 37 -7.42 2.29 -28.55
C ASP A 37 -6.87 1.22 -27.61
N LEU A 38 -7.78 0.43 -27.04
CA LEU A 38 -7.44 -0.58 -26.04
C LEU A 38 -6.53 -1.69 -26.62
N THR A 39 -6.55 -1.91 -27.93
CA THR A 39 -5.79 -2.97 -28.60
C THR A 39 -4.33 -2.59 -28.87
N HIS A 40 -3.99 -1.30 -28.75
CA HIS A 40 -2.66 -0.75 -29.03
C HIS A 40 -1.89 -0.32 -27.76
N LEU A 41 -2.48 -0.48 -26.56
CA LEU A 41 -1.87 -0.06 -25.30
C LEU A 41 -0.49 -0.70 -25.06
N ASN A 42 -0.37 -2.00 -25.30
CA ASN A 42 0.90 -2.74 -25.13
C ASN A 42 1.90 -2.44 -26.26
N ALA A 43 1.47 -2.48 -27.52
CA ALA A 43 2.32 -2.25 -28.69
C ALA A 43 3.01 -0.88 -28.71
N THR A 44 2.39 0.11 -28.09
CA THR A 44 2.94 1.47 -27.94
C THR A 44 3.72 1.67 -26.63
N GLY A 45 3.70 0.68 -25.74
CA GLY A 45 4.28 0.82 -24.40
C GLY A 45 3.54 1.83 -23.53
N SER A 46 2.31 2.17 -23.88
CA SER A 46 1.44 3.11 -23.15
C SER A 46 0.88 2.52 -21.85
N ALA A 47 0.97 1.20 -21.69
CA ALA A 47 0.68 0.45 -20.48
C ALA A 47 1.74 -0.65 -20.27
N LEU A 48 1.89 -1.14 -19.04
CA LEU A 48 2.73 -2.28 -18.71
C LEU A 48 1.82 -3.46 -18.37
N ILE A 49 1.55 -4.35 -19.32
CA ILE A 49 0.60 -5.45 -19.12
C ILE A 49 1.36 -6.79 -19.16
N PRO A 50 1.69 -7.40 -18.00
CA PRO A 50 2.62 -8.54 -17.92
C PRO A 50 2.25 -9.74 -18.81
N ASP A 51 0.97 -10.05 -18.97
CA ASP A 51 0.49 -11.26 -19.65
C ASP A 51 -0.15 -11.01 -21.03
N PHE A 52 0.00 -9.80 -21.60
CA PHE A 52 -0.62 -9.47 -22.89
C PHE A 52 0.21 -10.01 -24.06
N GLN A 53 -0.19 -11.18 -24.58
CA GLN A 53 0.49 -11.85 -25.70
C GLN A 53 0.13 -11.25 -27.06
N ASP A 54 -1.06 -10.68 -27.19
CA ASP A 54 -1.50 -10.02 -28.42
C ASP A 54 -0.79 -8.67 -28.56
N ASN A 55 -0.40 -8.29 -29.78
CA ASN A 55 0.25 -6.99 -30.05
C ASN A 55 1.39 -6.62 -29.07
N PRO A 56 2.47 -7.43 -28.97
CA PRO A 56 3.55 -7.18 -28.04
C PRO A 56 4.29 -5.87 -28.36
N LEU A 57 4.89 -5.28 -27.33
CA LEU A 57 5.81 -4.16 -27.51
C LEU A 57 7.01 -4.59 -28.37
N ASN A 58 7.16 -3.99 -29.56
CA ASN A 58 8.29 -4.27 -30.42
C ASN A 58 9.53 -3.51 -29.93
N THR A 59 10.37 -4.22 -29.17
CA THR A 59 11.61 -3.73 -28.56
C THR A 59 12.82 -4.42 -29.17
N ILE A 60 13.84 -3.63 -29.54
CA ILE A 60 15.15 -4.11 -29.97
C ILE A 60 16.17 -3.73 -28.89
N ALA A 61 16.51 -4.72 -28.06
CA ALA A 61 17.57 -4.59 -27.06
C ALA A 61 18.96 -4.77 -27.70
N PRO A 62 20.02 -4.15 -27.16
CA PRO A 62 21.39 -4.39 -27.60
C PRO A 62 21.81 -5.88 -27.45
N PRO A 63 22.71 -6.40 -28.31
CA PRO A 63 23.16 -7.80 -28.23
C PRO A 63 23.65 -8.19 -26.82
N GLY A 64 23.16 -9.32 -26.31
CA GLY A 64 23.53 -9.85 -24.99
C GLY A 64 22.83 -9.18 -23.81
N LYS A 65 21.92 -8.22 -24.03
CA LYS A 65 21.06 -7.67 -22.98
C LYS A 65 19.73 -8.43 -22.92
N LYS A 66 19.28 -8.69 -21.69
CA LYS A 66 17.96 -9.25 -21.40
C LYS A 66 17.07 -8.16 -20.83
N GLU A 67 15.79 -8.22 -21.14
CA GLU A 67 14.75 -7.31 -20.66
C GLU A 67 13.71 -8.09 -19.85
N PRO A 68 14.08 -8.67 -18.69
CA PRO A 68 13.15 -9.49 -17.93
C PRO A 68 12.01 -8.63 -17.37
N THR A 69 10.78 -9.12 -17.55
CA THR A 69 9.61 -8.69 -16.79
C THR A 69 9.40 -9.68 -15.64
N GLY A 70 9.01 -9.22 -14.46
CA GLY A 70 8.79 -10.09 -13.30
C GLY A 70 8.08 -9.41 -12.15
N ALA A 71 7.95 -10.12 -11.03
CA ALA A 71 7.27 -9.65 -9.83
C ALA A 71 7.77 -8.26 -9.37
N PHE A 72 6.81 -7.42 -8.96
CA PHE A 72 7.02 -6.03 -8.55
C PHE A 72 7.49 -5.06 -9.66
N ASN A 73 7.27 -5.38 -10.94
CA ASN A 73 7.49 -4.43 -12.03
C ASN A 73 6.29 -3.47 -12.22
N TRP A 74 5.09 -3.93 -11.86
CA TRP A 74 3.82 -3.24 -12.09
C TRP A 74 3.74 -1.80 -11.55
N PRO A 75 4.39 -1.40 -10.42
CA PRO A 75 4.25 -0.01 -9.96
C PRO A 75 4.93 1.00 -10.90
N SER A 76 5.90 0.56 -11.71
CA SER A 76 6.48 1.38 -12.79
C SER A 76 5.46 1.69 -13.90
N GLY A 77 4.28 1.06 -13.84
CA GLY A 77 3.14 1.31 -14.70
C GLY A 77 2.54 2.70 -14.51
N TYR A 78 2.58 3.30 -13.31
CA TYR A 78 1.95 4.59 -13.02
C TYR A 78 2.44 5.73 -13.93
N GLN A 79 3.69 5.67 -14.39
CA GLN A 79 4.32 6.64 -15.26
C GLN A 79 4.11 6.37 -16.76
N LYS A 80 3.46 5.27 -17.13
CA LYS A 80 3.09 4.98 -18.51
C LYS A 80 2.01 5.94 -19.00
N LEU A 81 1.99 6.22 -20.31
CA LEU A 81 1.12 7.23 -20.91
C LEU A 81 -0.35 7.07 -20.51
N ALA A 82 -0.91 5.87 -20.58
CA ALA A 82 -2.33 5.64 -20.32
C ALA A 82 -2.71 5.93 -18.85
N PRO A 83 -2.15 5.26 -17.83
CA PRO A 83 -2.49 5.54 -16.44
C PRO A 83 -2.14 6.98 -16.01
N ALA A 84 -1.00 7.53 -16.46
CA ALA A 84 -0.63 8.91 -16.14
C ALA A 84 -1.63 9.91 -16.72
N THR A 85 -2.08 9.69 -17.97
CA THR A 85 -3.10 10.53 -18.62
C THR A 85 -4.44 10.39 -17.91
N MET A 86 -4.88 9.17 -17.61
CA MET A 86 -6.17 8.95 -16.97
C MET A 86 -6.25 9.56 -15.58
N ALA A 87 -5.20 9.41 -14.76
CA ALA A 87 -5.12 10.10 -13.47
C ALA A 87 -5.18 11.62 -13.63
N THR A 88 -4.45 12.18 -14.61
CA THR A 88 -4.47 13.64 -14.88
C THR A 88 -5.86 14.11 -15.29
N LEU A 89 -6.56 13.37 -16.14
CA LEU A 89 -7.93 13.69 -16.57
C LEU A 89 -8.92 13.60 -15.41
N PHE A 90 -8.81 12.57 -14.57
CA PHE A 90 -9.68 12.37 -13.43
C PHE A 90 -9.54 13.47 -12.38
N TRP A 91 -8.31 13.92 -12.09
CA TRP A 91 -8.08 14.94 -11.06
C TRP A 91 -8.20 16.37 -11.60
N ALA A 92 -7.67 16.63 -12.79
CA ALA A 92 -7.42 17.98 -13.30
C ALA A 92 -7.76 18.15 -14.78
N GLY A 93 -8.66 17.33 -15.36
CA GLY A 93 -9.10 17.47 -16.74
C GLY A 93 -9.69 18.85 -17.07
N ARG A 94 -10.34 19.55 -16.14
CA ARG A 94 -10.81 20.93 -16.34
C ARG A 94 -9.66 21.94 -16.44
N THR A 95 -8.50 21.64 -15.89
CA THR A 95 -7.31 22.50 -15.89
C THR A 95 -6.42 22.19 -17.10
N TYR A 96 -6.11 20.91 -17.33
CA TYR A 96 -5.15 20.49 -18.35
C TYR A 96 -5.76 20.03 -19.67
N ALA A 97 -7.05 19.69 -19.68
CA ALA A 97 -7.79 19.34 -20.88
C ALA A 97 -9.13 20.10 -20.96
N PRO A 98 -9.14 21.45 -20.83
CA PRO A 98 -10.38 22.23 -20.65
C PRO A 98 -11.35 22.09 -21.82
N ASN A 99 -10.83 21.86 -23.03
CA ASN A 99 -11.61 21.70 -24.25
C ASN A 99 -12.05 20.25 -24.49
N PHE A 100 -11.61 19.29 -23.69
CA PHE A 100 -12.00 17.88 -23.85
C PHE A 100 -13.31 17.61 -23.10
N CYS A 101 -14.40 17.62 -23.85
CA CYS A 101 -15.75 17.36 -23.36
C CYS A 101 -16.36 16.18 -24.11
N LEU A 102 -17.13 15.36 -23.39
CA LEU A 102 -17.96 14.32 -23.97
C LEU A 102 -19.36 14.86 -24.22
N HIS A 103 -19.99 14.41 -25.31
CA HIS A 103 -21.39 14.70 -25.59
C HIS A 103 -22.26 13.75 -24.75
N LYS A 104 -23.08 14.29 -23.84
CA LYS A 104 -24.00 13.50 -23.03
C LYS A 104 -25.36 13.40 -23.72
N ASP A 105 -25.64 12.28 -24.39
CA ASP A 105 -26.72 11.32 -24.10
C ASP A 105 -27.00 10.32 -25.25
N ASN A 106 -27.71 9.24 -24.91
CA ASN A 106 -28.38 8.30 -25.82
C ASN A 106 -29.84 8.73 -26.14
N ALA A 107 -30.20 10.01 -25.92
CA ALA A 107 -31.58 10.52 -25.90
C ALA A 107 -31.80 11.85 -26.66
N GLY A 108 -30.80 12.34 -27.41
CA GLY A 108 -30.89 13.48 -28.32
C GLY A 108 -30.61 14.87 -27.72
N ASN A 109 -30.27 15.02 -26.43
CA ASN A 109 -29.97 16.32 -25.82
C ASN A 109 -28.47 16.46 -25.55
N ALA A 110 -27.70 16.87 -26.57
CA ALA A 110 -26.25 17.05 -26.50
C ALA A 110 -25.81 18.08 -25.44
N LYS A 111 -25.63 17.64 -24.19
CA LYS A 111 -24.96 18.43 -23.15
C LYS A 111 -23.49 18.07 -23.12
N LEU A 112 -22.61 19.03 -23.38
CA LEU A 112 -21.17 18.85 -23.20
C LEU A 112 -20.82 18.75 -21.71
N GLN A 113 -20.02 17.76 -21.35
CA GLN A 113 -19.47 17.59 -20.00
C GLN A 113 -17.96 17.36 -20.10
N ASN A 114 -17.15 18.14 -19.36
CA ASN A 114 -15.71 17.94 -19.32
C ASN A 114 -15.39 16.52 -18.83
N ILE A 115 -14.34 15.90 -19.40
CA ILE A 115 -13.95 14.53 -19.08
C ILE A 115 -13.70 14.29 -17.58
N GLN A 116 -13.16 15.29 -16.86
CA GLN A 116 -12.99 15.21 -15.41
C GLN A 116 -14.32 15.00 -14.69
N ASP A 117 -15.31 15.85 -14.98
CA ASP A 117 -16.61 15.80 -14.34
C ASP A 117 -17.34 14.50 -14.70
N PHE A 118 -17.18 14.02 -15.95
CA PHE A 118 -17.78 12.76 -16.37
C PHE A 118 -17.20 11.56 -15.60
N LEU A 119 -15.88 11.47 -15.48
CA LEU A 119 -15.21 10.38 -14.76
C LEU A 119 -15.51 10.44 -13.26
N GLN A 120 -15.38 11.63 -12.64
CA GLN A 120 -15.64 11.79 -11.21
C GLN A 120 -17.12 11.55 -10.85
N GLU A 121 -18.07 12.02 -11.66
CA GLU A 121 -19.50 11.74 -11.40
C GLU A 121 -19.84 10.26 -11.58
N SER A 122 -19.26 9.59 -12.58
CA SER A 122 -19.44 8.14 -12.78
C SER A 122 -18.92 7.36 -11.58
N TYR A 123 -17.72 7.71 -11.10
CA TYR A 123 -17.12 7.14 -9.89
C TYR A 123 -18.02 7.36 -8.66
N MET A 124 -18.38 8.62 -8.38
CA MET A 124 -19.18 8.97 -7.20
C MET A 124 -20.58 8.33 -7.25
N ALA A 125 -21.18 8.22 -8.43
CA ALA A 125 -22.47 7.57 -8.61
C ALA A 125 -22.40 6.06 -8.36
N ALA A 126 -21.39 5.37 -8.89
CA ALA A 126 -21.21 3.94 -8.68
C ALA A 126 -21.05 3.60 -7.20
N TYR A 127 -20.16 4.30 -6.48
CA TYR A 127 -19.96 4.06 -5.06
C TYR A 127 -21.11 4.54 -4.19
N THR A 128 -21.84 5.58 -4.59
CA THR A 128 -23.09 5.96 -3.91
C THR A 128 -24.10 4.83 -3.93
N LEU A 129 -24.29 4.16 -5.07
CA LEU A 129 -25.20 3.03 -5.17
C LEU A 129 -24.75 1.88 -4.27
N LEU A 130 -23.44 1.59 -4.24
CA LEU A 130 -22.89 0.57 -3.35
C LEU A 130 -23.11 0.90 -1.87
N ILE A 131 -22.79 2.13 -1.46
CA ILE A 131 -22.96 2.60 -0.07
C ILE A 131 -24.44 2.51 0.32
N GLN A 132 -25.37 2.95 -0.53
CA GLN A 132 -26.82 2.83 -0.28
C GLN A 132 -27.26 1.38 -0.07
N ALA A 133 -26.65 0.44 -0.79
CA ALA A 133 -26.99 -0.98 -0.68
C ALA A 133 -26.50 -1.62 0.63
N VAL A 134 -25.43 -1.10 1.24
CA VAL A 134 -24.80 -1.71 2.43
C VAL A 134 -24.90 -0.88 3.70
N SER A 135 -25.34 0.37 3.63
CA SER A 135 -25.30 1.31 4.76
C SER A 135 -26.18 0.91 5.94
N SER A 136 -27.17 0.04 5.73
CA SER A 136 -28.02 -0.51 6.80
C SER A 136 -27.40 -1.70 7.53
N CYS A 137 -26.30 -2.26 7.03
CA CYS A 137 -25.62 -3.40 7.63
C CYS A 137 -24.78 -2.95 8.83
N GLU A 138 -24.92 -3.62 9.97
CA GLU A 138 -24.15 -3.38 11.20
C GLU A 138 -22.64 -3.61 11.02
N ALA A 139 -22.25 -4.42 10.03
CA ALA A 139 -20.84 -4.61 9.70
C ALA A 139 -20.22 -3.39 9.01
N TYR A 140 -21.00 -2.53 8.35
CA TYR A 140 -20.47 -1.41 7.59
C TYR A 140 -19.99 -0.29 8.51
N LEU A 141 -18.70 0.05 8.42
CA LEU A 141 -18.07 1.12 9.20
C LEU A 141 -17.84 2.39 8.40
N GLY A 142 -17.58 2.27 7.10
CA GLY A 142 -17.10 3.42 6.33
C GLY A 142 -16.60 3.09 4.93
N PHE A 143 -15.97 4.09 4.33
CA PHE A 143 -15.51 4.08 2.95
C PHE A 143 -14.09 4.62 2.85
N ASP A 144 -13.23 3.94 2.10
CA ASP A 144 -11.93 4.43 1.69
C ASP A 144 -12.01 5.13 0.35
N VAL A 145 -11.61 6.42 0.32
CA VAL A 145 -11.86 7.33 -0.79
C VAL A 145 -11.28 6.82 -2.09
N ILE A 146 -10.05 6.31 -2.09
CA ILE A 146 -9.40 5.69 -3.25
C ILE A 146 -8.07 5.10 -2.78
N ASN A 147 -7.86 3.83 -3.10
CA ASN A 147 -6.60 3.15 -2.81
C ASN A 147 -5.44 3.84 -3.52
N GLU A 148 -4.38 4.15 -2.78
CA GLU A 148 -3.09 4.60 -3.32
C GLU A 148 -3.24 5.66 -4.44
N PRO A 149 -3.81 6.84 -4.16
CA PRO A 149 -4.04 7.86 -5.18
C PRO A 149 -2.73 8.19 -5.93
N HIS A 150 -2.83 8.39 -7.24
CA HIS A 150 -1.70 8.84 -8.06
C HIS A 150 -2.06 10.13 -8.80
N ARG A 151 -1.13 11.09 -8.82
CA ARG A 151 -1.35 12.43 -9.41
C ARG A 151 -1.25 12.48 -10.94
N GLY A 152 -0.80 11.40 -11.57
CA GLY A 152 -0.55 11.38 -13.01
C GLY A 152 0.57 12.33 -13.41
N LEU A 153 0.31 13.21 -14.37
CA LEU A 153 1.27 14.23 -14.85
C LEU A 153 1.22 15.52 -14.02
N ILE A 154 0.27 15.68 -13.09
CA ILE A 154 0.16 16.90 -12.27
C ILE A 154 1.44 17.07 -11.45
N ASN A 155 1.99 18.29 -11.45
CA ASN A 155 3.30 18.62 -10.89
C ASN A 155 4.46 17.80 -11.50
N LEU A 156 4.40 17.45 -12.80
CA LEU A 156 5.49 16.78 -13.52
C LEU A 156 6.80 17.57 -13.38
N THR A 157 7.81 16.93 -12.78
CA THR A 157 9.13 17.53 -12.55
C THR A 157 9.86 17.86 -13.84
N SER A 158 9.80 16.97 -14.84
CA SER A 158 10.43 17.17 -16.14
C SER A 158 9.81 16.28 -17.21
N PHE A 159 9.79 16.77 -18.45
CA PHE A 159 9.42 16.00 -19.63
C PHE A 159 10.49 14.99 -20.06
N HIS A 160 11.74 15.19 -19.63
CA HIS A 160 12.91 14.45 -20.06
C HIS A 160 13.43 13.45 -19.02
N GLN A 161 12.95 13.54 -17.78
CA GLN A 161 13.32 12.64 -16.69
C GLN A 161 12.24 12.63 -15.61
N TRP A 162 12.15 11.51 -14.89
CA TRP A 162 11.31 11.36 -13.71
C TRP A 162 12.08 11.71 -12.43
N CYS A 163 11.38 11.83 -11.30
CA CYS A 163 11.99 12.11 -10.00
C CYS A 163 12.47 10.79 -9.38
N TYR A 164 13.78 10.58 -9.37
CA TYR A 164 14.40 9.35 -8.88
C TYR A 164 14.07 9.08 -7.39
N GLU A 165 13.81 10.12 -6.63
CA GLU A 165 13.52 10.08 -5.19
C GLU A 165 12.10 9.60 -4.88
N THR A 166 11.14 9.77 -5.80
CA THR A 166 9.72 9.49 -5.56
C THR A 166 9.11 8.47 -6.53
N ASP A 167 9.66 8.31 -7.73
CA ASP A 167 9.11 7.43 -8.77
C ASP A 167 9.81 6.07 -8.79
N LEU A 168 9.03 4.98 -8.81
CA LEU A 168 9.58 3.63 -8.96
C LEU A 168 9.86 3.31 -10.44
N HIS A 169 11.10 2.97 -10.79
CA HIS A 169 11.49 2.73 -12.18
C HIS A 169 12.20 1.40 -12.40
N ILE A 170 11.48 0.44 -12.98
CA ILE A 170 11.97 -0.87 -13.46
C ILE A 170 11.49 -1.09 -14.90
N GLY A 171 12.30 -1.78 -15.70
CA GLY A 171 11.95 -2.13 -17.08
C GLY A 171 11.99 -0.93 -18.02
N HIS A 172 11.15 -0.96 -19.05
CA HIS A 172 10.97 0.16 -19.98
C HIS A 172 10.28 1.32 -19.27
N PHE A 173 11.03 2.34 -18.90
CA PHE A 173 10.51 3.48 -18.13
C PHE A 173 10.78 4.79 -18.88
N PRO A 174 9.99 5.09 -19.93
CA PRO A 174 10.23 6.26 -20.77
C PRO A 174 9.95 7.56 -20.00
N PRO A 175 10.78 8.61 -20.16
CA PRO A 175 10.40 9.99 -19.86
C PRO A 175 9.05 10.37 -20.48
N ALA A 176 8.31 11.28 -19.85
CA ALA A 176 6.96 11.66 -20.27
C ALA A 176 6.87 12.04 -21.77
N LEU A 177 7.82 12.83 -22.29
CA LEU A 177 7.83 13.21 -23.71
C LEU A 177 7.98 12.01 -24.65
N GLN A 178 8.85 11.06 -24.30
CA GLN A 178 9.06 9.86 -25.11
C GLN A 178 7.85 8.92 -24.99
N SER A 179 7.21 8.84 -23.82
CA SER A 179 5.98 8.07 -23.65
C SER A 179 4.83 8.64 -24.49
N MET A 180 4.68 9.97 -24.54
CA MET A 180 3.71 10.64 -25.40
C MET A 180 3.97 10.38 -26.89
N ALA A 181 5.23 10.46 -27.32
CA ALA A 181 5.62 10.21 -28.71
C ALA A 181 5.40 8.74 -29.13
N LEU A 182 5.75 7.78 -28.26
CA LEU A 182 5.48 6.36 -28.48
C LEU A 182 3.98 6.09 -28.62
N GLY A 183 3.16 6.68 -27.74
CA GLY A 183 1.70 6.58 -27.84
C GLY A 183 1.14 7.24 -29.10
N ASP A 184 1.79 8.28 -29.63
CA ASP A 184 1.40 8.89 -30.91
C ASP A 184 1.87 8.08 -32.13
N GLY A 185 2.56 6.95 -31.93
CA GLY A 185 3.04 6.07 -33.00
C GLY A 185 4.45 6.41 -33.52
N HIS A 186 5.20 7.25 -32.80
CA HIS A 186 6.57 7.60 -33.20
C HIS A 186 7.63 6.74 -32.51
N PRO A 187 8.59 6.12 -33.24
CA PRO A 187 9.66 5.32 -32.65
C PRO A 187 10.53 6.10 -31.68
N GLN A 188 10.93 5.48 -30.56
CA GLN A 188 11.78 6.11 -29.55
C GLN A 188 12.87 5.15 -29.06
N SER A 189 14.03 5.71 -28.69
CA SER A 189 15.06 5.01 -27.93
C SER A 189 14.94 5.41 -26.46
N ILE A 190 14.57 4.47 -25.60
CA ILE A 190 14.23 4.73 -24.20
C ILE A 190 15.09 3.90 -23.24
N PRO A 191 15.33 4.37 -22.00
CA PRO A 191 16.09 3.60 -21.02
C PRO A 191 15.34 2.35 -20.54
N PHE A 192 16.10 1.27 -20.32
CA PHE A 192 15.67 0.08 -19.58
C PHE A 192 16.33 0.07 -18.20
N TYR A 193 15.53 0.06 -17.14
CA TYR A 193 15.99 0.09 -15.75
C TYR A 193 16.04 -1.31 -15.14
N ALA A 194 17.11 -1.62 -14.43
CA ALA A 194 17.27 -2.86 -13.67
C ALA A 194 17.45 -2.55 -12.19
N LYS A 195 16.97 -3.45 -11.32
CA LYS A 195 17.20 -3.39 -9.87
C LYS A 195 18.71 -3.31 -9.57
N SER A 196 19.10 -2.50 -8.61
CA SER A 196 20.51 -2.34 -8.19
C SER A 196 20.63 -2.12 -6.68
N TRP A 197 21.85 -2.11 -6.17
CA TRP A 197 22.16 -1.76 -4.79
C TRP A 197 23.44 -0.89 -4.78
N PRO A 198 23.55 0.17 -3.96
CA PRO A 198 22.61 0.61 -2.90
C PRO A 198 21.43 1.46 -3.38
N PHE A 199 21.45 1.93 -4.63
CA PHE A 199 20.34 2.67 -5.23
C PHE A 199 19.31 1.70 -5.81
N PRO A 200 18.00 1.94 -5.66
CA PRO A 200 16.95 0.97 -5.98
C PRO A 200 17.05 0.43 -7.42
N SER A 201 17.34 1.30 -8.39
CA SER A 201 17.55 0.85 -9.77
C SER A 201 18.48 1.75 -10.57
N ARG A 202 19.03 1.20 -11.66
CA ARG A 202 19.94 1.92 -12.56
C ARG A 202 19.55 1.66 -14.00
N ILE A 203 19.92 2.58 -14.89
CA ILE A 203 19.83 2.35 -16.33
C ILE A 203 20.78 1.19 -16.67
N SER A 204 20.22 0.10 -17.19
CA SER A 204 21.01 -1.04 -17.66
C SER A 204 21.48 -0.84 -19.09
N HIS A 205 20.62 -0.30 -19.95
CA HIS A 205 20.84 -0.05 -21.38
C HIS A 205 19.72 0.83 -21.94
N THR A 206 19.82 1.16 -23.22
CA THR A 206 18.76 1.83 -23.99
C THR A 206 18.22 0.86 -25.02
N SER A 207 16.90 0.84 -25.19
CA SER A 207 16.18 -0.04 -26.09
C SER A 207 15.43 0.77 -27.13
N HIS A 208 15.45 0.31 -28.38
CA HIS A 208 14.74 0.97 -29.46
C HIS A 208 13.36 0.36 -29.61
N ILE A 209 12.32 1.19 -29.48
CA ILE A 209 10.92 0.78 -29.56
C ILE A 209 10.30 1.37 -30.82
N THR A 210 9.66 0.52 -31.61
CA THR A 210 8.95 0.91 -32.83
C THR A 210 7.47 0.54 -32.69
N PRO A 211 6.61 1.48 -32.29
CA PRO A 211 5.17 1.23 -32.22
C PRO A 211 4.61 0.96 -33.62
N ALA A 212 3.74 -0.04 -33.75
CA ALA A 212 3.11 -0.37 -35.03
C ALA A 212 2.03 0.64 -35.44
N GLN A 213 1.33 1.21 -34.46
CA GLN A 213 0.21 2.14 -34.64
C GLN A 213 0.15 3.12 -33.46
N SER A 214 -0.67 4.17 -33.59
CA SER A 214 -0.99 5.08 -32.49
C SER A 214 -1.89 4.38 -31.46
N VAL A 215 -1.74 4.75 -30.18
CA VAL A 215 -2.65 4.32 -29.11
C VAL A 215 -3.94 5.14 -29.09
N TRP A 216 -4.07 6.14 -29.94
CA TRP A 216 -5.23 7.03 -29.95
C TRP A 216 -6.17 6.65 -31.07
N LEU A 217 -7.46 6.49 -30.74
CA LEU A 217 -8.50 6.29 -31.72
C LEU A 217 -8.65 7.54 -32.60
N ASP A 218 -9.05 7.32 -33.84
CA ASP A 218 -9.65 8.39 -34.63
C ASP A 218 -10.92 8.87 -33.92
N PRO A 219 -11.11 10.19 -33.67
CA PRO A 219 -12.31 10.70 -33.02
C PRO A 219 -13.63 10.23 -33.66
N SER A 220 -13.65 9.98 -34.97
CA SER A 220 -14.81 9.45 -35.69
C SER A 220 -15.13 7.98 -35.38
N GLN A 221 -14.15 7.22 -34.89
CA GLN A 221 -14.28 5.81 -34.51
C GLN A 221 -14.51 5.62 -33.01
N ASN A 222 -14.38 6.68 -32.20
CA ASN A 222 -14.57 6.59 -30.76
C ASN A 222 -16.06 6.41 -30.42
N PRO A 223 -16.45 5.35 -29.68
CA PRO A 223 -17.84 5.17 -29.26
C PRO A 223 -18.33 6.28 -28.30
N PHE A 224 -17.42 7.00 -27.66
CA PHE A 224 -17.72 8.19 -26.87
C PHE A 224 -17.54 9.45 -27.72
N SER A 225 -18.63 9.95 -28.28
CA SER A 225 -18.64 11.23 -29.00
C SER A 225 -18.08 12.34 -28.10
N SER A 226 -17.12 13.09 -28.63
CA SER A 226 -16.41 14.13 -27.88
C SER A 226 -16.10 15.34 -28.76
N THR A 227 -15.60 16.39 -28.12
CA THR A 227 -15.12 17.61 -28.78
C THR A 227 -13.73 17.47 -29.39
N ARG A 228 -13.07 16.30 -29.27
CA ARG A 228 -11.77 16.08 -29.90
C ARG A 228 -11.92 16.08 -31.41
N THR A 229 -11.06 16.82 -32.10
CA THR A 229 -11.08 16.92 -33.57
C THR A 229 -9.84 16.33 -34.22
N ALA A 230 -8.75 16.19 -33.47
CA ALA A 230 -7.49 15.67 -33.98
C ALA A 230 -7.33 14.19 -33.65
N THR A 231 -6.87 13.42 -34.64
CA THR A 231 -6.29 12.10 -34.42
C THR A 231 -4.96 12.23 -33.69
N GLY A 232 -4.65 11.31 -32.77
CA GLY A 232 -3.37 11.28 -32.06
C GLY A 232 -3.43 11.80 -30.62
N CYS A 233 -2.27 12.17 -30.08
CA CYS A 233 -2.09 12.44 -28.66
C CYS A 233 -2.88 13.64 -28.13
N LEU A 234 -3.67 13.42 -27.07
CA LEU A 234 -4.42 14.47 -26.37
C LEU A 234 -3.52 15.65 -25.96
N TRP A 235 -2.33 15.36 -25.40
CA TRP A 235 -1.43 16.41 -24.95
C TRP A 235 -0.80 17.19 -26.12
N ARG A 236 -0.68 16.58 -27.30
CA ARG A 236 -0.28 17.28 -28.53
C ARG A 236 -1.39 18.20 -29.03
N GLU A 237 -2.65 17.75 -28.98
CA GLU A 237 -3.84 18.54 -29.30
C GLU A 237 -3.96 19.79 -28.39
N HIS A 238 -3.56 19.67 -27.12
CA HIS A 238 -3.46 20.79 -26.18
C HIS A 238 -2.18 21.64 -26.30
N GLY A 239 -1.32 21.37 -27.29
CA GLY A 239 -0.12 22.15 -27.55
C GLY A 239 0.95 22.01 -26.47
N VAL A 240 1.00 20.88 -25.76
CA VAL A 240 2.02 20.61 -24.73
C VAL A 240 3.36 20.25 -25.36
N TRP A 241 3.31 19.47 -26.44
CA TRP A 241 4.46 19.01 -27.21
C TRP A 241 4.10 18.90 -28.69
N ALA A 242 5.10 18.76 -29.56
CA ALA A 242 4.92 18.52 -31.00
C ALA A 242 5.98 17.55 -31.54
N TRP A 243 5.70 16.96 -32.70
CA TRP A 243 6.69 16.21 -33.46
C TRP A 243 7.44 17.15 -34.42
N ASP A 244 8.76 17.24 -34.29
CA ASP A 244 9.62 17.97 -35.23
C ASP A 244 9.90 17.05 -36.43
N GLU A 245 9.16 17.23 -37.52
CA GLU A 245 9.28 16.43 -38.75
C GLU A 245 10.69 16.49 -39.36
N SER A 246 11.41 17.60 -39.19
CA SER A 246 12.76 17.74 -39.75
C SER A 246 13.78 16.89 -38.98
N LYS A 247 13.62 16.79 -37.65
CA LYS A 247 14.54 16.07 -36.77
C LYS A 247 14.06 14.66 -36.43
N GLN A 248 12.82 14.33 -36.77
CA GLN A 248 12.14 13.09 -36.38
C GLN A 248 12.24 12.86 -34.87
N LYS A 249 11.89 13.89 -34.08
CA LYS A 249 11.97 13.89 -32.62
C LYS A 249 10.82 14.66 -31.99
N PRO A 250 10.37 14.27 -30.78
CA PRO A 250 9.39 15.05 -30.05
C PRO A 250 10.05 16.26 -29.40
N VAL A 251 9.35 17.40 -29.37
CA VAL A 251 9.79 18.66 -28.77
C VAL A 251 8.74 19.17 -27.78
N VAL A 252 9.19 19.64 -26.62
CA VAL A 252 8.32 20.25 -25.61
C VAL A 252 7.98 21.68 -26.04
N LEU A 253 6.70 22.02 -26.04
CA LEU A 253 6.23 23.38 -26.33
C LEU A 253 5.93 24.17 -25.06
N GLN A 254 5.49 23.48 -23.99
CA GLN A 254 5.15 24.09 -22.71
C GLN A 254 5.74 23.28 -21.55
N ALA A 255 6.94 23.65 -21.09
CA ALA A 255 7.72 22.86 -20.13
C ALA A 255 7.12 22.81 -18.70
N ASP A 256 6.34 23.81 -18.32
CA ASP A 256 5.68 23.95 -17.02
C ASP A 256 4.16 23.66 -17.11
N TYR A 257 3.67 23.12 -18.24
CA TYR A 257 2.23 22.93 -18.50
C TYR A 257 1.49 22.26 -17.34
N PHE A 258 2.08 21.20 -16.75
CA PHE A 258 1.46 20.45 -15.65
C PHE A 258 1.80 20.95 -14.24
N SER A 259 2.56 22.04 -14.12
CA SER A 259 2.98 22.62 -12.83
C SER A 259 2.26 23.94 -12.52
N VAL A 260 1.53 24.48 -13.49
CA VAL A 260 0.73 25.70 -13.37
C VAL A 260 -0.69 25.48 -13.86
N ASP A 261 -1.57 26.47 -13.71
CA ASP A 261 -2.88 26.54 -14.36
C ASP A 261 -2.73 27.20 -15.75
N PRO A 262 -2.76 26.43 -16.86
CA PRO A 262 -2.47 26.96 -18.20
C PRO A 262 -3.68 27.68 -18.83
N ARG A 263 -4.83 27.71 -18.16
CA ARG A 263 -6.05 28.31 -18.70
C ARG A 263 -5.91 29.83 -18.83
N ALA A 264 -6.52 30.37 -19.88
CA ALA A 264 -6.56 31.81 -20.10
C ALA A 264 -7.19 32.53 -18.89
N GLY A 265 -6.57 33.60 -18.41
CA GLY A 265 -7.03 34.38 -17.25
C GLY A 265 -6.60 33.84 -15.87
N HIS A 266 -5.96 32.67 -15.80
CA HIS A 266 -5.45 32.09 -14.54
C HIS A 266 -3.99 32.43 -14.23
N HIS A 267 -3.37 33.30 -15.06
CA HIS A 267 -2.03 33.86 -14.86
C HIS A 267 -0.93 32.83 -14.58
N ARG A 268 -1.05 31.59 -15.09
CA ARG A 268 -0.10 30.50 -14.83
C ARG A 268 0.19 30.32 -13.33
N ARG A 269 -0.84 30.45 -12.49
CA ARG A 269 -0.71 30.20 -11.05
C ARG A 269 -0.12 28.80 -10.81
N PRO A 270 0.89 28.63 -9.96
CA PRO A 270 1.35 27.30 -9.54
C PRO A 270 0.20 26.48 -8.98
N VAL A 271 0.14 25.22 -9.37
CA VAL A 271 -0.85 24.27 -8.84
C VAL A 271 -0.19 23.32 -7.84
N GLU A 272 -0.99 22.76 -6.94
CA GLU A 272 -0.56 21.74 -6.01
C GLU A 272 -1.63 20.65 -5.92
N PHE A 273 -1.23 19.39 -6.18
CA PHE A 273 -2.14 18.25 -6.33
C PHE A 273 -3.14 18.09 -5.18
N TYR A 274 -2.65 18.10 -3.93
CA TYR A 274 -3.48 17.80 -2.78
C TYR A 274 -4.54 18.88 -2.54
N SER A 275 -4.13 20.14 -2.60
CA SER A 275 -4.96 21.29 -2.27
C SER A 275 -5.91 21.70 -3.40
N ASP A 276 -5.44 21.70 -4.66
CA ASP A 276 -6.22 22.15 -5.80
C ASP A 276 -7.15 21.05 -6.38
N PHE A 277 -6.84 19.76 -6.19
CA PHE A 277 -7.58 18.66 -6.84
C PHE A 277 -8.04 17.55 -5.90
N TYR A 278 -7.15 16.96 -5.08
CA TYR A 278 -7.49 15.81 -4.23
C TYR A 278 -8.49 16.17 -3.12
N ALA A 279 -8.18 17.18 -2.30
CA ALA A 279 -9.04 17.59 -1.18
C ALA A 279 -10.44 18.06 -1.61
N PRO A 280 -10.61 18.83 -2.71
CA PRO A 280 -11.93 19.11 -3.25
C PRO A 280 -12.74 17.86 -3.64
N PHE A 281 -12.10 16.87 -4.26
CA PHE A 281 -12.75 15.60 -4.60
C PHE A 281 -13.17 14.82 -3.35
N VAL A 282 -12.25 14.68 -2.38
CA VAL A 282 -12.50 14.02 -1.08
C VAL A 282 -13.72 14.65 -0.40
N ASN A 283 -13.79 15.99 -0.33
CA ASN A 283 -14.92 16.70 0.29
C ASN A 283 -16.25 16.43 -0.43
N ARG A 284 -16.29 16.46 -1.77
CA ARG A 284 -17.53 16.16 -2.51
C ARG A 284 -18.00 14.72 -2.30
N LEU A 285 -17.08 13.75 -2.27
CA LEU A 285 -17.41 12.36 -2.01
C LEU A 285 -17.92 12.18 -0.57
N ALA A 286 -17.23 12.78 0.41
CA ALA A 286 -17.62 12.77 1.81
C ALA A 286 -19.04 13.32 2.00
N ASP A 287 -19.34 14.49 1.43
CA ASP A 287 -20.68 15.09 1.48
C ASP A 287 -21.75 14.16 0.92
N ARG A 288 -21.43 13.42 -0.15
CA ARG A 288 -22.37 12.47 -0.77
C ARG A 288 -22.57 11.23 0.08
N MET A 289 -21.49 10.68 0.65
CA MET A 289 -21.54 9.55 1.57
C MET A 289 -22.30 9.89 2.85
N HIS A 290 -21.98 11.01 3.51
CA HIS A 290 -22.59 11.40 4.80
C HIS A 290 -24.06 11.80 4.67
N ARG A 291 -24.55 12.13 3.47
CA ARG A 291 -25.99 12.25 3.22
C ARG A 291 -26.74 10.91 3.31
N ILE A 292 -26.05 9.79 3.08
CA ILE A 292 -26.62 8.44 3.12
C ILE A 292 -26.40 7.84 4.53
N CYS A 293 -25.16 7.94 5.04
CA CYS A 293 -24.78 7.43 6.35
C CYS A 293 -23.92 8.48 7.09
N PRO A 294 -24.53 9.34 7.93
CA PRO A 294 -23.82 10.43 8.62
C PRO A 294 -22.69 9.96 9.56
N GLU A 295 -22.79 8.75 10.10
CA GLU A 295 -21.84 8.18 11.06
C GLU A 295 -20.70 7.40 10.39
N ALA A 296 -20.74 7.21 9.06
CA ALA A 296 -19.72 6.45 8.34
C ALA A 296 -18.34 7.12 8.46
N MET A 297 -17.33 6.30 8.75
CA MET A 297 -15.92 6.69 8.72
C MET A 297 -15.49 6.96 7.28
N LEU A 298 -14.70 8.02 7.09
CA LEU A 298 -14.10 8.35 5.80
C LEU A 298 -12.60 8.11 5.89
N LEU A 299 -12.11 7.04 5.29
CA LEU A 299 -10.69 6.73 5.20
C LEU A 299 -10.07 7.53 4.05
N VAL A 300 -8.94 8.18 4.33
CA VAL A 300 -8.25 9.05 3.38
C VAL A 300 -6.75 8.77 3.44
N GLU A 301 -6.23 8.35 2.30
CA GLU A 301 -4.82 8.00 2.10
C GLU A 301 -4.05 9.12 1.36
N PRO A 302 -2.77 9.37 1.68
CA PRO A 302 -1.90 10.15 0.81
C PRO A 302 -1.44 9.31 -0.39
N ILE A 303 -0.73 9.91 -1.35
CA ILE A 303 0.04 9.14 -2.34
C ILE A 303 0.99 8.21 -1.56
N PRO A 304 1.15 6.93 -1.96
CA PRO A 304 2.03 6.00 -1.28
C PRO A 304 3.42 6.60 -1.05
N ASN A 305 4.00 6.33 0.13
CA ASN A 305 5.31 6.83 0.57
C ASN A 305 5.43 8.35 0.82
N GLU A 306 4.40 9.14 0.52
CA GLU A 306 4.33 10.54 0.91
C GLU A 306 3.74 10.70 2.33
N PHE A 307 4.05 11.82 2.98
CA PHE A 307 3.34 12.19 4.20
C PHE A 307 2.13 13.03 3.84
N MET A 308 1.02 12.81 4.56
CA MET A 308 -0.18 13.63 4.41
C MET A 308 0.16 15.12 4.64
N PRO A 309 -0.22 16.02 3.71
CA PRO A 309 -0.08 17.45 3.91
C PRO A 309 -0.82 17.96 5.14
N ARG A 310 -0.40 19.13 5.62
CA ARG A 310 -1.11 19.78 6.72
C ARG A 310 -2.50 20.21 6.26
N TRP A 311 -3.54 19.60 6.82
CA TRP A 311 -4.95 19.91 6.49
C TRP A 311 -5.49 21.05 7.33
N ASN A 312 -4.66 22.07 7.51
CA ASN A 312 -4.97 23.34 8.15
C ASN A 312 -3.81 24.30 7.83
N PRO A 313 -4.01 25.34 7.02
CA PRO A 313 -2.94 26.24 6.60
C PRO A 313 -2.36 27.06 7.77
N HIS A 314 -3.08 27.16 8.88
CA HIS A 314 -2.63 27.83 10.10
C HIS A 314 -1.93 26.90 11.10
N ALA A 315 -1.90 25.59 10.86
CA ALA A 315 -1.16 24.66 11.70
C ALA A 315 0.35 24.93 11.58
N LYS A 316 1.07 24.92 12.72
CA LYS A 316 2.52 25.13 12.73
C LYS A 316 3.22 24.00 11.97
N SER A 317 4.17 24.36 11.11
CA SER A 317 5.07 23.37 10.49
C SER A 317 5.96 22.75 11.57
N THR A 318 6.18 21.45 11.48
CA THR A 318 7.13 20.68 12.32
C THR A 318 8.16 20.01 11.44
N SER A 319 9.20 19.41 12.05
CA SER A 319 10.18 18.59 11.31
C SER A 319 9.59 17.34 10.65
N HIS A 320 8.34 16.99 10.95
CA HIS A 320 7.66 15.81 10.41
C HIS A 320 6.64 16.14 9.32
N THR A 321 6.31 17.42 9.12
CA THR A 321 5.32 17.86 8.13
C THR A 321 5.97 18.30 6.84
N VAL A 322 5.29 18.08 5.71
CA VAL A 322 5.67 18.65 4.42
C VAL A 322 5.21 20.11 4.31
N ASP A 323 5.80 20.85 3.36
CA ASP A 323 5.49 22.27 3.13
C ASP A 323 4.06 22.48 2.62
N THR A 324 3.53 21.51 1.86
CA THR A 324 2.17 21.52 1.32
C THR A 324 1.12 21.70 2.42
N THR A 325 0.14 22.57 2.16
CA THR A 325 -1.00 22.80 3.04
C THR A 325 -2.30 22.73 2.26
N ILE A 326 -3.34 22.20 2.90
CA ILE A 326 -4.69 22.12 2.34
C ILE A 326 -5.57 23.12 3.10
N SER A 327 -6.18 24.04 2.35
CA SER A 327 -7.09 25.06 2.91
C SER A 327 -8.55 24.62 2.93
N ALA A 328 -8.90 23.56 2.19
CA ALA A 328 -10.24 22.98 2.22
C ALA A 328 -10.55 22.45 3.64
N PRO A 329 -11.83 22.45 4.07
CA PRO A 329 -12.18 21.91 5.39
C PRO A 329 -11.81 20.43 5.47
N LEU A 330 -11.43 19.98 6.67
CA LEU A 330 -11.26 18.56 6.96
C LEU A 330 -12.65 17.91 7.03
N PRO A 331 -12.92 16.84 6.26
CA PRO A 331 -14.18 16.11 6.31
C PRO A 331 -14.55 15.62 7.72
N ARG A 332 -15.85 15.43 7.97
CA ARG A 332 -16.32 14.76 9.20
C ARG A 332 -15.91 13.29 9.20
N ASN A 333 -15.77 12.70 10.40
CA ASN A 333 -15.41 11.29 10.59
C ASN A 333 -14.15 10.86 9.80
N PHE A 334 -13.22 11.78 9.61
CA PHE A 334 -11.97 11.54 8.91
C PHE A 334 -11.10 10.52 9.67
N VAL A 335 -10.62 9.51 8.95
CA VAL A 335 -9.65 8.52 9.42
C VAL A 335 -8.43 8.61 8.51
N TYR A 336 -7.27 8.84 9.09
CA TYR A 336 -6.01 8.81 8.34
C TYR A 336 -5.65 7.37 8.01
N ALA A 337 -5.55 7.05 6.71
CA ALA A 337 -5.43 5.68 6.22
C ALA A 337 -4.13 5.44 5.43
N PRO A 338 -2.92 5.68 5.96
CA PRO A 338 -1.70 5.48 5.18
C PRO A 338 -1.40 3.98 4.96
N HIS A 339 -0.59 3.69 3.96
CA HIS A 339 0.01 2.36 3.77
C HIS A 339 1.42 2.28 4.33
N PHE A 340 1.86 1.06 4.66
CA PHE A 340 3.24 0.82 5.04
C PHE A 340 3.75 -0.51 4.49
N TYR A 341 4.84 -0.42 3.73
CA TYR A 341 5.62 -1.57 3.28
C TYR A 341 7.11 -1.34 3.53
N ASP A 342 7.84 -2.41 3.88
CA ASP A 342 9.31 -2.39 3.84
C ASP A 342 9.74 -2.35 2.37
N LEU A 343 9.98 -1.14 1.86
CA LEU A 343 10.35 -0.92 0.47
C LEU A 343 11.60 -1.71 0.05
N ASN A 344 12.54 -1.97 0.95
CA ASN A 344 13.74 -2.74 0.60
C ASN A 344 13.39 -4.22 0.41
N VAL A 345 12.71 -4.82 1.39
CA VAL A 345 12.31 -6.24 1.30
C VAL A 345 11.32 -6.46 0.17
N LEU A 346 10.35 -5.56 0.00
CA LEU A 346 9.34 -5.62 -1.05
C LEU A 346 9.96 -5.50 -2.45
N PHE A 347 10.80 -4.49 -2.66
CA PHE A 347 11.39 -4.23 -3.97
C PHE A 347 12.35 -5.33 -4.42
N PHE A 348 13.22 -5.82 -3.53
CA PHE A 348 14.18 -6.88 -3.86
C PHE A 348 13.62 -8.30 -3.68
N LYS A 349 12.47 -8.45 -3.03
CA LYS A 349 11.93 -9.75 -2.59
C LYS A 349 12.98 -10.56 -1.82
N ALA A 350 13.76 -9.87 -0.98
CA ALA A 350 14.91 -10.46 -0.31
C ALA A 350 15.12 -9.91 1.11
N TYR A 351 15.53 -10.80 2.02
CA TYR A 351 15.96 -10.47 3.37
C TYR A 351 17.07 -11.41 3.84
N SER A 352 18.28 -10.88 4.02
CA SER A 352 19.47 -11.63 4.43
C SER A 352 19.95 -11.29 5.85
N GLY A 353 19.04 -10.85 6.72
CA GLY A 353 19.34 -10.54 8.12
C GLY A 353 19.58 -9.06 8.42
N PHE A 354 19.23 -8.16 7.50
CA PHE A 354 19.15 -6.72 7.76
C PHE A 354 17.96 -6.09 7.03
N SER A 355 17.49 -4.95 7.53
CA SER A 355 16.46 -4.12 6.89
C SER A 355 16.96 -2.69 6.73
N VAL A 356 16.29 -1.93 5.86
CA VAL A 356 16.69 -0.57 5.50
C VAL A 356 15.53 0.39 5.73
N ASN A 357 15.80 1.53 6.36
CA ASN A 357 14.85 2.63 6.45
C ASN A 357 14.90 3.46 5.15
N VAL A 358 14.26 2.95 4.10
CA VAL A 358 14.23 3.60 2.77
C VAL A 358 13.56 4.98 2.84
N GLN A 359 12.51 5.12 3.64
CA GLN A 359 11.84 6.41 3.87
C GLN A 359 12.78 7.44 4.48
N GLY A 360 13.61 7.04 5.45
CA GLY A 360 14.66 7.88 6.01
C GLY A 360 15.70 8.27 4.97
N LEU A 361 16.20 7.32 4.18
CA LEU A 361 17.20 7.57 3.14
C LEU A 361 16.72 8.56 2.09
N SER A 362 15.49 8.38 1.57
CA SER A 362 14.88 9.31 0.60
C SER A 362 14.74 10.74 1.13
N ARG A 363 14.81 10.93 2.46
CA ARG A 363 14.74 12.23 3.15
C ARG A 363 16.09 12.65 3.75
N GLY A 364 17.19 12.11 3.24
CA GLY A 364 18.55 12.55 3.59
C GLY A 364 19.13 11.91 4.86
N MET A 365 18.55 10.83 5.39
CA MET A 365 19.15 10.08 6.49
C MET A 365 20.51 9.52 6.09
N PHE A 366 21.50 9.66 6.98
CA PHE A 366 22.81 9.07 6.76
C PHE A 366 22.74 7.53 6.71
N ILE A 367 23.33 6.92 5.68
CA ILE A 367 23.14 5.50 5.35
C ILE A 367 23.42 4.52 6.50
N LEU A 368 24.46 4.75 7.30
CA LEU A 368 24.79 3.86 8.41
C LEU A 368 23.76 3.91 9.56
N ARG A 369 22.91 4.94 9.60
CA ARG A 369 21.76 5.02 10.53
C ARG A 369 20.48 4.44 9.96
N ALA A 370 20.45 4.16 8.66
CA ALA A 370 19.31 3.58 7.97
C ALA A 370 19.36 2.05 7.89
N ILE A 371 20.48 1.41 8.24
CA ILE A 371 20.65 -0.05 8.17
C ILE A 371 20.49 -0.67 9.56
N TYR A 372 19.66 -1.71 9.66
CA TYR A 372 19.32 -2.37 10.91
C TYR A 372 19.57 -3.88 10.80
N PHE A 373 20.39 -4.42 11.70
CA PHE A 373 20.85 -5.82 11.64
C PHE A 373 20.10 -6.73 12.61
N GLY A 374 19.87 -7.97 12.16
CA GLY A 374 19.20 -9.02 12.91
C GLY A 374 17.72 -8.74 13.18
N THR A 375 17.07 -9.67 13.86
CA THR A 375 15.65 -9.60 14.22
C THR A 375 15.33 -8.42 15.13
N GLN A 376 16.23 -8.08 16.07
CA GLN A 376 16.07 -6.91 16.94
C GLN A 376 16.21 -5.59 16.15
N GLY A 377 17.17 -5.51 15.23
CA GLY A 377 17.31 -4.35 14.35
C GLY A 377 16.08 -4.17 13.47
N LEU A 378 15.59 -5.24 12.84
CA LEU A 378 14.36 -5.27 12.06
C LEU A 378 13.16 -4.73 12.85
N ALA A 379 12.90 -5.27 14.05
CA ALA A 379 11.81 -4.81 14.91
C ALA A 379 11.96 -3.33 15.31
N LYS A 380 13.18 -2.88 15.57
CA LYS A 380 13.49 -1.47 15.87
C LYS A 380 13.23 -0.57 14.67
N ASN A 381 13.61 -1.00 13.46
CA ASN A 381 13.38 -0.28 12.21
C ASN A 381 11.89 -0.05 11.98
N TYR A 382 11.09 -1.13 11.97
CA TYR A 382 9.65 -1.04 11.74
C TYR A 382 8.94 -0.22 12.80
N TYR A 383 9.31 -0.39 14.08
CA TYR A 383 8.76 0.43 15.16
C TYR A 383 8.99 1.93 14.91
N TYR A 384 10.20 2.34 14.52
CA TYR A 384 10.49 3.76 14.28
C TYR A 384 9.79 4.33 13.05
N GLN A 385 9.77 3.59 11.93
CA GLN A 385 9.11 4.07 10.72
C GLN A 385 7.60 4.26 10.95
N LEU A 386 6.94 3.30 11.60
CA LEU A 386 5.51 3.40 11.94
C LEU A 386 5.22 4.48 12.98
N LYS A 387 6.12 4.67 13.95
CA LYS A 387 6.04 5.80 14.90
C LYS A 387 6.13 7.14 14.17
N GLN A 388 7.05 7.26 13.22
CA GLN A 388 7.21 8.49 12.44
C GLN A 388 5.99 8.75 11.57
N LEU A 389 5.44 7.71 10.92
CA LEU A 389 4.23 7.81 10.09
C LEU A 389 3.03 8.34 10.89
N THR A 390 2.81 7.81 12.09
CA THR A 390 1.72 8.25 12.98
C THR A 390 1.96 9.65 13.55
N THR A 391 3.21 9.95 13.95
CA THR A 391 3.57 11.29 14.44
C THR A 391 3.35 12.35 13.36
N ALA A 392 3.78 12.09 12.12
CA ALA A 392 3.54 12.98 11.00
C ALA A 392 2.03 13.15 10.71
N GLY A 393 1.25 12.06 10.79
CA GLY A 393 -0.21 12.12 10.69
C GLY A 393 -0.85 13.04 11.73
N TYR A 394 -0.48 12.91 13.00
CA TYR A 394 -1.00 13.77 14.08
C TYR A 394 -0.54 15.23 13.94
N ASP A 395 0.71 15.47 13.55
CA ASP A 395 1.23 16.83 13.30
C ASP A 395 0.49 17.50 12.13
N SER A 396 0.12 16.73 11.09
CA SER A 396 -0.57 17.25 9.89
C SER A 396 -2.09 17.42 10.06
N LEU A 397 -2.75 16.51 10.77
CA LEU A 397 -4.22 16.38 10.79
C LEU A 397 -4.82 16.69 12.17
N GLY A 398 -4.00 16.81 13.21
CA GLY A 398 -4.47 16.82 14.59
C GLY A 398 -4.89 15.43 15.06
N ARG A 399 -5.73 15.36 16.10
CA ARG A 399 -6.16 14.10 16.72
C ARG A 399 -7.26 13.41 15.92
N VAL A 400 -6.90 12.75 14.83
CA VAL A 400 -7.77 11.86 14.05
C VAL A 400 -7.42 10.39 14.32
N PRO A 401 -8.37 9.45 14.18
CA PRO A 401 -8.05 8.02 14.15
C PRO A 401 -7.07 7.69 13.03
N ILE A 402 -6.21 6.70 13.25
CA ILE A 402 -5.25 6.22 12.26
C ILE A 402 -5.46 4.71 12.09
N VAL A 403 -5.63 4.28 10.85
CA VAL A 403 -5.62 2.87 10.45
C VAL A 403 -4.56 2.73 9.36
N VAL A 404 -3.63 1.79 9.46
CA VAL A 404 -2.79 1.46 8.32
C VAL A 404 -3.61 0.61 7.36
N GLY A 405 -4.09 1.22 6.28
CA GLY A 405 -5.06 0.66 5.33
C GLY A 405 -4.54 -0.58 4.61
N GLU A 406 -3.23 -0.63 4.38
CA GLU A 406 -2.55 -1.82 3.88
C GLU A 406 -1.14 -1.94 4.46
N VAL A 407 -0.82 -3.17 4.85
CA VAL A 407 0.51 -3.55 5.35
C VAL A 407 0.70 -5.05 5.20
N GLY A 408 1.91 -5.48 4.85
CA GLY A 408 2.18 -6.89 4.67
C GLY A 408 3.63 -7.18 4.31
N ILE A 409 3.90 -8.44 4.00
CA ILE A 409 5.20 -8.91 3.53
C ILE A 409 5.03 -9.78 2.29
N PRO A 410 6.02 -9.79 1.38
CA PRO A 410 6.08 -10.79 0.33
C PRO A 410 6.37 -12.18 0.92
N PHE A 411 5.50 -13.15 0.67
CA PHE A 411 5.70 -14.56 1.04
C PHE A 411 6.67 -15.29 0.10
N ASP A 412 6.87 -14.77 -1.11
CA ASP A 412 7.89 -15.17 -2.09
C ASP A 412 9.31 -14.65 -1.75
N VAL A 413 9.49 -14.00 -0.60
CA VAL A 413 10.80 -13.50 -0.15
C VAL A 413 11.86 -14.60 -0.14
N ASN A 414 13.06 -14.29 -0.65
CA ASN A 414 14.19 -15.21 -0.82
C ASN A 414 13.86 -16.49 -1.61
N ASN A 415 12.78 -16.50 -2.40
CA ASN A 415 12.28 -17.70 -3.10
C ASN A 415 12.07 -18.91 -2.16
N THR A 416 11.82 -18.70 -0.86
CA THR A 416 11.88 -19.81 0.11
C THR A 416 10.86 -20.90 -0.19
N LEU A 417 9.68 -20.57 -0.73
CA LEU A 417 8.66 -21.58 -1.06
C LEU A 417 9.06 -22.47 -2.25
N GLN A 418 9.97 -22.01 -3.11
CA GLN A 418 10.50 -22.78 -4.23
C GLN A 418 11.74 -23.57 -3.81
N GLU A 419 12.63 -22.96 -3.02
CA GLU A 419 13.90 -23.58 -2.61
C GLU A 419 13.74 -24.52 -1.39
N ILE A 420 12.90 -24.16 -0.43
CA ILE A 420 12.68 -24.86 0.85
C ILE A 420 11.17 -24.83 1.22
N PRO A 421 10.32 -25.58 0.51
CA PRO A 421 8.87 -25.62 0.73
C PRO A 421 8.45 -25.80 2.20
N GLY A 422 7.46 -25.04 2.62
CA GLY A 422 6.91 -25.09 3.99
C GLY A 422 7.75 -24.42 5.08
N ASN A 423 8.91 -23.86 4.75
CA ASN A 423 9.74 -23.08 5.69
C ASN A 423 9.36 -21.59 5.66
N TYR A 424 8.64 -21.15 6.70
CA TYR A 424 8.21 -19.77 6.87
C TYR A 424 9.06 -18.98 7.89
N ARG A 425 10.30 -19.39 8.17
CA ARG A 425 11.12 -18.74 9.21
C ARG A 425 11.36 -17.26 8.93
N VAL A 426 11.65 -16.90 7.67
CA VAL A 426 11.91 -15.50 7.27
C VAL A 426 10.62 -14.69 7.32
N GLN A 427 9.52 -15.26 6.84
CA GLN A 427 8.19 -14.66 6.82
C GLN A 427 7.70 -14.40 8.25
N ASN A 428 7.84 -15.37 9.16
CA ASN A 428 7.53 -15.19 10.58
C ASN A 428 8.37 -14.09 11.24
N GLN A 429 9.66 -13.94 10.87
CA GLN A 429 10.50 -12.86 11.38
C GLN A 429 10.04 -11.49 10.88
N LEU A 430 9.79 -11.36 9.57
CA LEU A 430 9.35 -10.12 8.94
C LEU A 430 7.96 -9.71 9.43
N LEU A 431 6.98 -10.58 9.27
CA LEU A 431 5.60 -10.33 9.67
C LEU A 431 5.46 -10.17 11.18
N GLY A 432 6.18 -10.98 11.96
CA GLY A 432 6.18 -10.88 13.43
C GLY A 432 6.75 -9.54 13.89
N ALA A 433 7.85 -9.07 13.31
CA ALA A 433 8.41 -7.75 13.60
C ALA A 433 7.44 -6.62 13.21
N LEU A 434 6.77 -6.77 12.07
CA LEU A 434 5.83 -5.79 11.50
C LEU A 434 4.58 -5.63 12.38
N VAL A 435 3.90 -6.74 12.67
CA VAL A 435 2.71 -6.75 13.54
C VAL A 435 3.06 -6.26 14.94
N SER A 436 4.20 -6.69 15.50
CA SER A 436 4.66 -6.19 16.81
C SER A 436 4.91 -4.68 16.82
N ALA A 437 5.40 -4.13 15.70
CA ALA A 437 5.65 -2.70 15.57
C ALA A 437 4.34 -1.88 15.46
N LEU A 438 3.33 -2.42 14.77
CA LEU A 438 1.98 -1.84 14.71
C LEU A 438 1.32 -1.83 16.10
N GLU A 439 1.31 -2.99 16.76
CA GLU A 439 0.79 -3.17 18.12
C GLU A 439 1.44 -2.17 19.10
N ARG A 440 2.79 -2.12 19.14
CA ARG A 440 3.53 -1.24 20.06
C ARG A 440 3.30 0.26 19.82
N ASN A 441 2.88 0.63 18.61
CA ASN A 441 2.48 2.01 18.28
C ASN A 441 0.97 2.25 18.46
N LEU A 442 0.20 1.25 18.92
CA LEU A 442 -1.26 1.29 19.09
C LEU A 442 -1.99 1.61 17.77
N ILE A 443 -1.49 1.07 16.66
CA ILE A 443 -2.02 1.30 15.32
C ILE A 443 -3.00 0.18 14.96
N SER A 444 -4.20 0.54 14.50
CA SER A 444 -5.09 -0.40 13.83
C SER A 444 -4.63 -0.63 12.39
N PHE A 445 -4.81 -1.83 11.84
CA PHE A 445 -4.29 -2.14 10.51
C PHE A 445 -5.08 -3.24 9.80
N THR A 446 -4.91 -3.29 8.49
CA THR A 446 -5.43 -4.34 7.60
C THR A 446 -4.27 -5.00 6.87
N LEU A 447 -4.14 -6.32 7.04
CA LEU A 447 -3.06 -7.09 6.42
C LEU A 447 -3.37 -7.35 4.94
N TRP A 448 -2.44 -7.00 4.06
CA TRP A 448 -2.46 -7.38 2.65
C TRP A 448 -1.80 -8.77 2.51
N ASN A 449 -2.53 -9.84 2.15
CA ASN A 449 -3.99 -9.89 1.96
C ASN A 449 -4.59 -11.24 2.35
N TYR A 450 -5.88 -11.45 2.06
CA TYR A 450 -6.51 -12.76 2.10
C TYR A 450 -7.00 -13.12 0.71
N ASN A 451 -6.24 -13.97 0.00
CA ASN A 451 -6.60 -14.50 -1.31
C ASN A 451 -6.53 -16.03 -1.30
N PRO A 452 -7.67 -16.74 -1.26
CA PRO A 452 -7.69 -18.21 -1.25
C PRO A 452 -7.31 -18.84 -2.60
N ARG A 453 -7.19 -18.05 -3.67
CA ARG A 453 -6.73 -18.50 -4.99
C ARG A 453 -5.23 -18.28 -5.20
N ASN A 454 -4.51 -17.81 -4.18
CA ASN A 454 -3.09 -17.58 -4.26
C ASN A 454 -2.33 -18.89 -4.53
N THR A 455 -1.37 -18.88 -5.45
CA THR A 455 -0.48 -20.01 -5.76
C THR A 455 0.98 -19.64 -5.54
N VAL A 456 1.86 -20.62 -5.36
CA VAL A 456 3.31 -20.37 -5.19
C VAL A 456 3.94 -19.86 -6.48
N GLU A 457 3.42 -20.28 -7.64
CA GLU A 457 3.95 -19.87 -8.94
C GLU A 457 3.51 -18.45 -9.34
N GLN A 458 2.23 -18.12 -9.16
CA GLN A 458 1.62 -16.92 -9.73
C GLN A 458 1.22 -15.88 -8.67
N GLY A 459 1.40 -16.17 -7.38
CA GLY A 459 0.92 -15.31 -6.30
C GLY A 459 -0.60 -15.12 -6.41
N ASP A 460 -1.04 -13.87 -6.48
CA ASP A 460 -2.43 -13.46 -6.65
C ASP A 460 -3.05 -13.73 -8.04
N ALA A 461 -2.28 -14.29 -8.98
CA ALA A 461 -2.66 -14.54 -10.38
C ALA A 461 -3.05 -13.26 -11.15
N TRP A 462 -2.56 -12.11 -10.68
CA TRP A 462 -2.82 -10.83 -11.30
C TRP A 462 -1.54 -9.99 -11.46
N ASN A 463 -0.95 -9.53 -10.36
CA ASN A 463 0.30 -8.74 -10.40
C ASN A 463 1.54 -9.57 -10.00
N GLN A 464 1.36 -10.89 -9.90
CA GLN A 464 2.35 -11.85 -9.38
C GLN A 464 2.74 -11.51 -7.94
N GLU A 465 1.75 -11.05 -7.18
CA GLU A 465 1.93 -10.65 -5.79
C GLU A 465 1.62 -11.82 -4.86
N ASP A 466 2.64 -12.35 -4.19
CA ASP A 466 2.44 -13.37 -3.16
C ASP A 466 2.39 -12.74 -1.76
N PHE A 467 1.23 -12.20 -1.38
CA PHE A 467 1.01 -11.54 -0.08
C PHE A 467 -0.03 -12.24 0.82
N SER A 468 -0.77 -13.21 0.27
CA SER A 468 -1.91 -13.79 0.97
C SER A 468 -1.53 -14.44 2.31
N LEU A 469 -2.35 -14.32 3.35
CA LEU A 469 -2.13 -15.08 4.59
C LEU A 469 -2.49 -16.57 4.43
N ILE A 470 -3.06 -16.95 3.29
CA ILE A 470 -3.48 -18.32 2.98
C ILE A 470 -2.94 -18.78 1.62
N ASN A 471 -2.51 -20.03 1.57
CA ASN A 471 -2.26 -20.77 0.33
C ASN A 471 -2.63 -22.24 0.56
N LEU A 472 -3.48 -22.78 -0.31
CA LEU A 472 -4.04 -24.14 -0.17
C LEU A 472 -3.24 -25.22 -0.89
N GLU A 473 -2.17 -24.85 -1.61
CA GLU A 473 -1.29 -25.80 -2.27
C GLU A 473 -0.43 -26.58 -1.27
N ALA A 474 -0.21 -27.87 -1.54
CA ALA A 474 0.57 -28.74 -0.67
C ALA A 474 2.01 -28.24 -0.46
N VAL A 475 2.62 -27.65 -1.49
CA VAL A 475 3.98 -27.08 -1.45
C VAL A 475 4.07 -25.85 -0.52
N ALA A 476 2.95 -25.13 -0.34
CA ALA A 476 2.88 -23.97 0.54
C ALA A 476 2.52 -24.33 1.98
N ALA A 477 2.30 -25.61 2.30
CA ALA A 477 1.90 -26.02 3.64
C ALA A 477 2.95 -25.63 4.69
N ASP A 478 2.58 -24.73 5.60
CA ASP A 478 3.45 -24.27 6.68
C ASP A 478 3.74 -25.42 7.65
N GLN A 479 5.01 -25.84 7.73
CA GLN A 479 5.44 -26.91 8.64
C GLN A 479 5.47 -26.44 10.11
N GLY A 480 5.52 -25.14 10.35
CA GLY A 480 5.44 -24.53 11.68
C GLY A 480 4.01 -24.36 12.19
N ASN A 481 3.00 -24.48 11.33
CA ASN A 481 1.60 -24.39 11.73
C ASN A 481 1.18 -25.64 12.52
N LEU A 482 1.05 -25.48 13.84
CA LEU A 482 0.78 -26.56 14.80
C LEU A 482 -0.59 -27.22 14.61
N ARG A 483 -1.50 -26.57 13.89
CA ARG A 483 -2.89 -27.01 13.69
C ARG A 483 -3.25 -27.14 12.21
N ARG A 484 -2.27 -27.31 11.33
CA ARG A 484 -2.45 -27.33 9.86
C ARG A 484 -3.47 -28.34 9.34
N ASP A 485 -3.73 -29.42 10.09
CA ASP A 485 -4.68 -30.47 9.71
C ASP A 485 -6.13 -30.12 10.11
N GLU A 486 -6.32 -29.10 10.95
CA GLU A 486 -7.65 -28.59 11.31
C GLU A 486 -8.16 -27.61 10.24
N ILE A 487 -9.43 -27.78 9.84
CA ILE A 487 -10.05 -26.99 8.75
C ILE A 487 -9.91 -25.47 8.92
N LEU A 488 -9.93 -24.98 10.16
CA LEU A 488 -9.86 -23.56 10.49
C LEU A 488 -8.47 -22.95 10.25
N TYR A 489 -7.40 -23.73 10.38
CA TYR A 489 -6.02 -23.26 10.27
C TYR A 489 -5.30 -23.78 9.02
N ARG A 490 -5.96 -24.64 8.25
CA ARG A 490 -5.41 -25.25 7.04
C ARG A 490 -5.04 -24.19 6.00
N GLY A 491 -3.82 -24.30 5.50
CA GLY A 491 -3.26 -23.42 4.47
C GLY A 491 -2.88 -22.02 4.96
N GLY A 492 -3.11 -21.69 6.23
CA GLY A 492 -2.61 -20.43 6.77
C GLY A 492 -1.08 -20.42 6.84
N ARG A 493 -0.50 -19.27 6.50
CA ARG A 493 0.93 -19.05 6.34
C ARG A 493 1.45 -18.13 7.44
N ALA A 494 2.54 -18.49 8.10
CA ALA A 494 3.12 -17.69 9.19
C ALA A 494 2.08 -17.32 10.27
N ILE A 495 1.19 -18.27 10.61
CA ILE A 495 0.04 -18.03 11.50
C ILE A 495 0.48 -17.51 12.87
N ASP A 496 1.61 -17.98 13.40
CA ASP A 496 2.15 -17.55 14.69
C ASP A 496 2.43 -16.04 14.75
N ALA A 497 2.70 -15.41 13.61
CA ALA A 497 2.90 -13.96 13.50
C ALA A 497 1.59 -13.18 13.40
N VAL A 498 0.47 -13.82 13.06
CA VAL A 498 -0.84 -13.18 12.80
C VAL A 498 -1.82 -13.41 13.95
N LEU A 499 -2.02 -14.66 14.36
CA LEU A 499 -2.93 -15.00 15.45
C LEU A 499 -2.25 -14.71 16.78
N ARG A 500 -2.60 -13.60 17.42
CA ARG A 500 -1.97 -13.11 18.66
C ARG A 500 -3.05 -12.67 19.63
N PRO A 501 -2.83 -12.77 20.95
CA PRO A 501 -3.67 -12.08 21.90
C PRO A 501 -3.60 -10.56 21.71
N TYR A 502 -4.75 -9.91 21.66
CA TYR A 502 -4.83 -8.45 21.57
C TYR A 502 -6.10 -7.92 22.23
N VAL A 503 -6.06 -6.65 22.63
CA VAL A 503 -7.20 -6.00 23.28
C VAL A 503 -8.10 -5.38 22.23
N CYS A 504 -9.28 -5.97 22.03
CA CYS A 504 -10.18 -5.66 20.92
C CYS A 504 -11.08 -4.46 21.22
N LYS A 505 -11.58 -4.37 22.46
CA LYS A 505 -12.45 -3.28 22.93
C LYS A 505 -11.98 -2.85 24.31
N ILE A 506 -11.88 -1.55 24.53
CA ILE A 506 -11.29 -0.98 25.74
C ILE A 506 -12.27 0.00 26.35
N ASP A 507 -12.62 -0.19 27.62
CA ASP A 507 -13.29 0.85 28.40
C ASP A 507 -12.25 1.86 28.92
N GLY A 508 -11.76 2.70 28.02
CA GLY A 508 -10.68 3.63 28.31
C GLY A 508 -9.79 3.95 27.11
N VAL A 509 -8.63 4.56 27.40
CA VAL A 509 -7.61 4.91 26.41
C VAL A 509 -6.40 3.99 26.58
N PRO A 510 -5.98 3.25 25.54
CA PRO A 510 -4.78 2.44 25.60
C PRO A 510 -3.54 3.32 25.79
N LEU A 511 -2.61 2.85 26.61
CA LEU A 511 -1.33 3.50 26.88
C LEU A 511 -0.15 2.72 26.30
N SER A 512 -0.20 1.39 26.38
CA SER A 512 0.80 0.51 25.76
C SER A 512 0.25 -0.91 25.63
N THR A 513 0.77 -1.65 24.66
CA THR A 513 0.57 -3.09 24.49
C THR A 513 1.89 -3.73 24.06
N TYR A 514 2.14 -4.95 24.52
CA TYR A 514 3.30 -5.73 24.14
C TYR A 514 3.01 -7.22 24.22
N TRP A 515 3.08 -7.91 23.07
CA TRP A 515 3.05 -9.36 22.99
C TRP A 515 4.46 -9.92 22.77
N ASP A 516 4.89 -10.82 23.65
CA ASP A 516 6.09 -11.62 23.48
C ASP A 516 5.68 -13.04 23.08
N ALA A 517 5.79 -13.36 21.79
CA ALA A 517 5.42 -14.67 21.26
C ALA A 517 6.28 -15.81 21.87
N GLY A 518 7.57 -15.56 22.12
CA GLY A 518 8.50 -16.55 22.66
C GLY A 518 8.17 -16.94 24.10
N ARG A 519 7.72 -15.97 24.91
CA ARG A 519 7.24 -16.21 26.28
C ARG A 519 5.75 -16.48 26.36
N SER A 520 5.02 -16.25 25.27
CA SER A 520 3.55 -16.29 25.21
C SER A 520 2.91 -15.41 26.29
N THR A 521 3.39 -14.16 26.38
CA THR A 521 2.93 -13.16 27.37
C THR A 521 2.42 -11.89 26.71
N LEU A 522 1.27 -11.39 27.16
CA LEU A 522 0.70 -10.09 26.80
C LEU A 522 0.76 -9.15 28.01
N GLU A 523 1.34 -7.97 27.81
CA GLU A 523 1.29 -6.84 28.74
C GLU A 523 0.48 -5.70 28.13
N PHE A 524 -0.52 -5.20 28.84
CA PHE A 524 -1.37 -4.13 28.37
C PHE A 524 -1.64 -3.11 29.48
N HIS A 525 -1.56 -1.83 29.15
CA HIS A 525 -1.88 -0.74 30.05
C HIS A 525 -2.88 0.21 29.41
N TRP A 526 -3.87 0.64 30.17
CA TRP A 526 -4.86 1.64 29.75
C TRP A 526 -5.21 2.57 30.90
N ARG A 527 -5.96 3.62 30.59
CA ARG A 527 -6.52 4.52 31.60
C ARG A 527 -7.97 4.83 31.34
N ASN A 528 -8.68 5.21 32.40
CA ASN A 528 -10.07 5.62 32.29
C ASN A 528 -10.23 6.93 31.51
N LEU A 529 -11.30 6.97 30.73
CA LEU A 529 -11.89 8.21 30.22
C LEU A 529 -12.56 8.99 31.37
N SER A 530 -12.97 10.23 31.09
CA SER A 530 -13.77 11.02 32.04
C SER A 530 -15.12 10.37 32.34
N GLN A 531 -15.64 9.57 31.41
CA GLN A 531 -16.86 8.78 31.56
C GLN A 531 -16.58 7.37 31.06
N SER A 532 -16.82 6.38 31.91
CA SER A 532 -16.75 4.96 31.54
C SER A 532 -17.99 4.58 30.73
N SER A 533 -17.81 3.65 29.80
CA SER A 533 -18.89 3.01 29.05
C SER A 533 -19.69 2.03 29.92
N GLY A 534 -19.15 1.61 31.07
CA GLY A 534 -19.67 0.55 31.92
C GLY A 534 -19.58 -0.85 31.31
N GLN A 535 -19.01 -0.98 30.10
CA GLN A 535 -18.79 -2.26 29.43
C GLN A 535 -17.40 -2.83 29.80
N PRO A 536 -17.24 -4.15 29.85
CA PRO A 536 -15.94 -4.74 30.09
C PRO A 536 -14.96 -4.47 28.95
N THR A 537 -13.68 -4.35 29.27
CA THR A 537 -12.59 -4.45 28.28
C THR A 537 -12.54 -5.89 27.77
N GLU A 538 -12.44 -6.08 26.46
CA GLU A 538 -12.41 -7.38 25.79
C GLU A 538 -11.02 -7.64 25.21
N VAL A 539 -10.44 -8.80 25.54
CA VAL A 539 -9.15 -9.26 25.05
C VAL A 539 -9.33 -10.57 24.32
N TYR A 540 -9.04 -10.60 23.02
CA TYR A 540 -9.00 -11.85 22.26
C TYR A 540 -7.78 -12.67 22.70
N VAL A 541 -8.00 -13.95 22.97
CA VAL A 541 -6.98 -14.93 23.34
C VAL A 541 -7.14 -16.12 22.40
N PRO A 542 -6.33 -16.21 21.33
CA PRO A 542 -6.52 -17.23 20.31
C PRO A 542 -6.41 -18.65 20.89
N ASP A 543 -7.45 -19.45 20.65
CA ASP A 543 -7.48 -20.90 20.91
C ASP A 543 -6.29 -21.60 20.24
N TYR A 544 -5.84 -21.10 19.09
CA TYR A 544 -4.65 -21.58 18.40
C TYR A 544 -3.46 -21.74 19.38
N HIS A 545 -3.23 -20.77 20.25
CA HIS A 545 -2.17 -20.79 21.27
C HIS A 545 -2.62 -21.34 22.63
N ALA A 546 -3.89 -21.19 22.98
CA ALA A 546 -4.37 -21.38 24.36
C ALA A 546 -5.13 -22.69 24.61
N ARG A 547 -5.54 -23.45 23.56
CA ARG A 547 -6.41 -24.63 23.73
C ARG A 547 -5.84 -25.62 24.73
N GLY A 548 -6.62 -25.93 25.77
CA GLY A 548 -6.24 -26.89 26.80
C GLY A 548 -5.08 -26.46 27.69
N LEU A 549 -4.61 -25.21 27.59
CA LEU A 549 -3.55 -24.65 28.43
C LEU A 549 -4.13 -23.73 29.51
N GLN A 550 -3.41 -23.59 30.62
CA GLN A 550 -3.80 -22.68 31.69
C GLN A 550 -3.39 -21.23 31.37
N LEU A 551 -4.29 -20.29 31.65
CA LEU A 551 -4.03 -18.86 31.55
C LEU A 551 -3.67 -18.31 32.94
N ASN A 552 -2.51 -17.67 33.05
CA ASN A 552 -2.12 -16.89 34.23
C ASN A 552 -2.42 -15.41 33.97
N ILE A 553 -3.47 -14.90 34.61
CA ILE A 553 -3.99 -13.54 34.43
C ILE A 553 -3.77 -12.74 35.72
N ARG A 554 -3.14 -11.57 35.60
CA ARG A 554 -2.94 -10.63 36.70
C ARG A 554 -3.44 -9.25 36.28
N LEU A 555 -4.29 -8.67 37.10
CA LEU A 555 -4.80 -7.31 36.95
C LEU A 555 -4.23 -6.40 38.04
N SER A 556 -4.10 -5.11 37.74
CA SER A 556 -3.85 -4.10 38.78
C SER A 556 -4.99 -4.00 39.79
N ASP A 557 -6.21 -4.21 39.32
CA ASP A 557 -7.46 -4.07 40.06
C ASP A 557 -8.62 -4.71 39.29
N GLY A 558 -9.78 -4.84 39.94
CA GLY A 558 -10.98 -5.39 39.29
C GLY A 558 -11.00 -6.91 39.18
N THR A 559 -11.85 -7.40 38.29
CA THR A 559 -12.11 -8.83 38.08
C THR A 559 -12.07 -9.18 36.60
N TYR A 560 -11.99 -10.48 36.30
CA TYR A 560 -12.06 -10.96 34.93
C TYR A 560 -12.93 -12.21 34.80
N ARG A 561 -13.37 -12.48 33.58
CA ARG A 561 -14.02 -13.73 33.15
C ARG A 561 -13.48 -14.11 31.78
N TYR A 562 -12.98 -15.34 31.64
CA TYR A 562 -12.58 -15.89 30.35
C TYR A 562 -13.69 -16.75 29.76
N ASP A 563 -13.98 -16.57 28.48
CA ASP A 563 -14.92 -17.36 27.70
C ASP A 563 -14.15 -18.08 26.59
N GLU A 564 -13.92 -19.37 26.76
CA GLU A 564 -13.11 -20.18 25.85
C GLU A 564 -13.77 -20.35 24.48
N HIS A 565 -15.10 -20.49 24.43
CA HIS A 565 -15.82 -20.61 23.16
C HIS A 565 -15.73 -19.32 22.34
N LEU A 566 -15.80 -18.17 23.00
CA LEU A 566 -15.64 -16.87 22.35
C LEU A 566 -14.16 -16.45 22.21
N GLN A 567 -13.22 -17.25 22.74
CA GLN A 567 -11.79 -16.91 22.78
C GLN A 567 -11.54 -15.49 23.36
N THR A 568 -12.33 -15.11 24.37
CA THR A 568 -12.38 -13.71 24.85
C THR A 568 -12.27 -13.64 26.38
N LEU A 569 -11.32 -12.86 26.85
CA LEU A 569 -11.18 -12.45 28.24
C LEU A 569 -11.85 -11.09 28.45
N TYR A 570 -12.84 -11.06 29.33
CA TYR A 570 -13.56 -9.87 29.76
C TYR A 570 -12.97 -9.34 31.06
N ILE A 571 -12.69 -8.04 31.14
CA ILE A 571 -12.09 -7.38 32.30
C ILE A 571 -12.98 -6.23 32.75
N SER A 572 -13.32 -6.22 34.04
CA SER A 572 -14.03 -5.12 34.70
C SER A 572 -13.12 -4.51 35.75
N HIS A 573 -12.54 -3.34 35.46
CA HIS A 573 -11.70 -2.62 36.41
C HIS A 573 -12.57 -1.98 37.51
N SER A 574 -12.01 -1.86 38.71
CA SER A 574 -12.74 -1.42 39.91
C SER A 574 -12.56 0.06 40.24
N ASN A 575 -11.39 0.62 39.92
CA ASN A 575 -11.14 2.04 40.11
C ASN A 575 -11.69 2.83 38.92
N LEU A 576 -12.81 3.52 39.11
CA LEU A 576 -13.50 4.29 38.06
C LEU A 576 -13.10 5.78 38.02
N GLN A 577 -12.08 6.19 38.78
CA GLN A 577 -11.65 7.58 38.78
C GLN A 577 -11.10 7.98 37.40
N PRO A 578 -11.40 9.19 36.90
CA PRO A 578 -10.85 9.68 35.63
C PRO A 578 -9.32 9.60 35.63
N ASN A 579 -8.73 9.11 34.54
CA ASN A 579 -7.28 8.86 34.39
C ASN A 579 -6.66 7.82 35.34
N ALA A 580 -7.45 7.08 36.14
CA ALA A 580 -6.92 5.90 36.83
C ALA A 580 -6.28 4.96 35.81
N ARG A 581 -5.13 4.39 36.17
CA ARG A 581 -4.34 3.52 35.30
C ARG A 581 -4.55 2.08 35.71
N HIS A 582 -4.66 1.24 34.70
CA HIS A 582 -4.89 -0.19 34.84
C HIS A 582 -3.83 -0.97 34.07
N SER A 583 -3.58 -2.20 34.50
CA SER A 583 -2.68 -3.11 33.80
C SER A 583 -3.22 -4.52 33.76
N LEU A 584 -3.00 -5.18 32.63
CA LEU A 584 -3.19 -6.61 32.43
C LEU A 584 -1.83 -7.24 32.12
N PHE A 585 -1.51 -8.31 32.84
CA PHE A 585 -0.51 -9.29 32.45
C PHE A 585 -1.21 -10.63 32.20
N LEU A 586 -1.05 -11.18 31.00
CA LEU A 586 -1.55 -12.50 30.61
C LEU A 586 -0.38 -13.37 30.17
N SER A 587 -0.32 -14.60 30.65
CA SER A 587 0.64 -15.61 30.20
C SER A 587 -0.07 -16.92 29.89
N ILE A 588 0.22 -17.50 28.73
CA ILE A 588 -0.26 -18.83 28.34
C ILE A 588 0.78 -19.85 28.84
N LEU A 589 0.41 -20.62 29.86
CA LEU A 589 1.31 -21.59 30.49
C LEU A 589 1.45 -22.82 29.59
N LYS A 590 2.53 -22.86 28.81
CA LYS A 590 2.94 -24.08 28.10
C LYS A 590 3.55 -25.04 29.12
N ASP A 591 3.14 -26.31 29.09
CA ASP A 591 3.86 -27.37 29.80
C ASP A 591 5.31 -27.31 29.34
N ARG A 592 6.22 -26.95 30.26
CA ARG A 592 7.64 -26.94 29.93
C ARG A 592 8.01 -28.35 29.49
N PRO A 593 8.61 -28.55 28.30
CA PRO A 593 9.38 -29.76 28.07
C PRO A 593 10.37 -29.85 29.23
N SER A 594 10.45 -31.01 29.89
CA SER A 594 11.43 -31.25 30.95
C SER A 594 12.78 -30.69 30.51
N ASP A 595 13.42 -29.90 31.38
CA ASP A 595 14.62 -29.07 31.18
C ASP A 595 15.90 -29.87 30.84
N ASN A 596 15.77 -31.01 30.16
CA ASN A 596 16.86 -31.89 29.76
C ASN A 596 17.75 -31.25 28.69
N GLN A 597 17.27 -30.31 27.87
CA GLN A 597 18.10 -29.61 26.88
C GLN A 597 19.04 -28.57 27.50
N GLY A 598 18.60 -27.86 28.55
CA GLY A 598 19.46 -26.94 29.30
C GLY A 598 20.59 -27.68 30.01
N ILE A 599 20.27 -28.83 30.62
CA ILE A 599 21.25 -29.71 31.26
C ILE A 599 22.22 -30.30 30.24
N VAL A 600 21.74 -30.78 29.09
CA VAL A 600 22.61 -31.33 28.03
C VAL A 600 23.54 -30.25 27.46
N THR A 601 23.07 -29.01 27.31
CA THR A 601 23.91 -27.90 26.84
C THR A 601 24.97 -27.50 27.88
N LEU A 602 24.60 -27.43 29.16
CA LEU A 602 25.55 -27.20 30.26
C LEU A 602 26.59 -28.32 30.37
N VAL A 603 26.18 -29.58 30.20
CA VAL A 603 27.08 -30.74 30.19
C VAL A 603 28.01 -30.70 28.98
N LEU A 604 27.51 -30.37 27.79
CA LEU A 604 28.33 -30.23 26.57
C LEU A 604 29.32 -29.06 26.67
N CYS A 605 28.91 -27.91 27.21
CA CYS A 605 29.81 -26.79 27.47
C CYS A 605 30.87 -27.13 28.53
N GLY A 606 30.48 -27.87 29.58
CA GLY A 606 31.40 -28.39 30.59
C GLY A 606 32.42 -29.36 30.01
N LEU A 607 31.99 -30.32 29.19
CA LEU A 607 32.87 -31.26 28.49
C LEU A 607 33.81 -30.55 27.52
N LEU A 608 33.32 -29.55 26.77
CA LEU A 608 34.15 -28.76 25.86
C LEU A 608 35.22 -27.97 26.63
N ALA A 609 34.88 -27.39 27.79
CA ALA A 609 35.83 -26.70 28.65
C ALA A 609 36.91 -27.64 29.21
N VAL A 610 36.55 -28.88 29.57
CA VAL A 610 37.51 -29.91 30.00
C VAL A 610 38.43 -30.33 28.86
N VAL A 611 37.91 -30.52 27.64
CA VAL A 611 38.71 -30.85 26.46
C VAL A 611 39.68 -29.72 26.12
N VAL A 612 39.23 -28.46 26.16
CA VAL A 612 40.09 -27.29 25.93
C VAL A 612 41.17 -27.17 27.02
N ALA A 613 40.83 -27.43 28.28
CA ALA A 613 41.80 -27.42 29.38
C ALA A 613 42.83 -28.56 29.26
N TYR A 614 42.40 -29.77 28.85
CA TYR A 614 43.28 -30.91 28.61
C TYR A 614 44.25 -30.63 27.45
N LEU A 615 43.76 -30.12 26.31
CA LEU A 615 44.59 -29.74 25.17
C LEU A 615 45.57 -28.60 25.50
N ALA A 616 45.20 -27.68 26.40
CA ALA A 616 46.09 -26.61 26.87
C ALA A 616 47.20 -27.10 27.82
N LEU A 617 47.00 -28.23 28.51
CA LEU A 617 48.01 -28.85 29.37
C LEU A 617 48.97 -29.75 28.58
N ASP A 618 48.49 -30.44 27.54
CA ASP A 618 49.30 -31.30 26.66
C ASP A 618 50.27 -30.49 25.76
N LEU A 619 49.99 -29.20 25.53
CA LEU A 619 50.87 -28.26 24.81
C LEU A 619 51.99 -27.67 25.68
N ARG A 620 52.10 -28.08 26.95
CA ARG A 620 53.16 -27.62 27.90
C ARG A 620 54.09 -28.73 28.39
N SER A 621 53.93 -29.95 27.89
CA SER A 621 54.88 -31.07 27.99
C SER A 621 55.55 -31.30 26.64
#